data_AF-A0A6V7QQS5-F1
#
_entry.id   AF-A0A6V7QQS5-F1
#
_cell.length_a   1.000
_cell.length_b   1.000
_cell.length_c   1.000
_cell.angle_alpha   90.00
_cell.angle_beta   90.00
_cell.angle_gamma   90.00
#
_symmetry.space_group_name_H-M   'P 1'
#
loop_
_entity.id
_entity.type
_entity.pdbx_description
1 polymer ?
#
loop_
_entity_poly.entity_id
_entity_poly.type
_entity_poly.pdbx_seq_one_letter_code
_entity_poly.pdbx_strand_id
1 'polypeptide(L)'
;MQVSDKMDPKQLVKLIEILNPQNKPGRITIITRMGPENMRVKLPHLIRAVRGAGQIVTWVSDPMHGNTIKAPCGLKTRPFDSILAEVRAFFDVHEQEGSHPGGVHLEMTGQNVTECIGGSRTVTFDDLSSRYHTHCDPRLNASQSLELSFIIAERLRKRRICSPRLNHLDNNLPPCLSNREEGYK
;
A
#
# COMPACT_ATOMS: atom_id res chain seq x y z
N MET A 1 2.00 6.80 13.07
CA MET A 1 3.46 6.60 13.19
C MET A 1 3.98 6.03 11.88
N GLN A 2 5.03 6.63 11.32
CA GLN A 2 5.67 6.13 10.10
C GLN A 2 6.66 5.02 10.44
N VAL A 3 6.70 3.97 9.61
CA VAL A 3 7.46 2.75 9.85
C VAL A 3 8.15 2.32 8.55
N SER A 4 9.48 2.26 8.57
CA SER A 4 10.27 1.76 7.44
C SER A 4 10.62 0.29 7.56
N ASP A 5 11.33 -0.23 6.56
CA ASP A 5 11.88 -1.59 6.46
C ASP A 5 12.87 -1.95 7.59
N LYS A 6 13.40 -0.92 8.28
CA LYS A 6 14.34 -1.05 9.40
C LYS A 6 13.67 -1.19 10.76
N MET A 7 12.35 -1.08 10.85
CA MET A 7 11.64 -1.18 12.13
C MET A 7 11.79 -2.57 12.73
N ASP A 8 12.26 -2.62 13.98
CA ASP A 8 12.26 -3.84 14.76
C ASP A 8 10.85 -4.15 15.30
N PRO A 9 10.34 -5.38 15.15
CA PRO A 9 9.00 -5.73 15.63
C PRO A 9 8.81 -5.55 17.15
N LYS A 10 9.84 -5.80 17.97
CA LYS A 10 9.73 -5.63 19.44
C LYS A 10 9.68 -4.15 19.80
N GLN A 11 10.49 -3.33 19.12
CA GLN A 11 10.45 -1.88 19.28
C GLN A 11 9.08 -1.31 18.89
N LEU A 12 8.49 -1.78 17.79
CA LEU A 12 7.16 -1.36 17.36
C LEU A 12 6.10 -1.64 18.45
N VAL A 13 6.08 -2.86 19.00
CA VAL A 13 5.15 -3.24 20.08
C VAL A 13 5.31 -2.32 21.30
N LYS A 14 6.55 -2.06 21.73
CA LYS A 14 6.83 -1.17 22.86
C LYS A 14 6.35 0.27 22.61
N LEU A 15 6.55 0.78 21.39
CA LEU A 15 6.07 2.11 21.01
C LEU A 15 4.54 2.19 21.03
N ILE A 16 3.84 1.16 20.54
CA ILE A 16 2.37 1.12 20.56
C ILE A 16 1.86 1.08 22.02
N GLU A 17 2.51 0.33 22.90
CA GLU A 17 2.14 0.25 24.32
C GLU A 17 2.24 1.63 24.99
N ILE A 18 3.33 2.37 24.74
CA ILE A 18 3.53 3.73 25.27
C ILE A 18 2.48 4.71 24.71
N LEU A 19 2.18 4.63 23.42
CA LEU A 19 1.33 5.60 22.73
C LEU A 19 -0.17 5.28 22.82
N ASN A 20 -0.53 4.05 23.13
CA ASN A 20 -1.90 3.56 23.25
C ASN A 20 -2.07 2.57 24.42
N PRO A 21 -1.81 3.00 25.67
CA PRO A 21 -1.80 2.10 26.83
C PRO A 21 -3.17 1.47 27.12
N GLN A 22 -4.27 2.12 26.72
CA GLN A 22 -5.63 1.57 26.82
C GLN A 22 -6.04 0.72 25.61
N ASN A 23 -5.13 0.48 24.66
CA ASN A 23 -5.36 -0.30 23.45
C ASN A 23 -6.63 0.13 22.67
N LYS A 24 -6.91 1.45 22.63
CA LYS A 24 -8.13 1.99 22.03
C LYS A 24 -8.09 1.78 20.51
N PRO A 25 -9.08 1.10 19.90
CA PRO A 25 -9.15 0.93 18.45
C PRO A 25 -9.14 2.26 17.70
N GLY A 26 -8.40 2.33 16.60
CA GLY A 26 -8.27 3.54 15.77
C GLY A 26 -7.40 4.65 16.36
N ARG A 27 -6.87 4.51 17.59
CA ARG A 27 -5.96 5.50 18.19
C ARG A 27 -4.61 5.56 17.49
N ILE A 28 -4.09 4.40 17.08
CA ILE A 28 -2.79 4.28 16.42
C ILE A 28 -2.97 3.82 14.99
N THR A 29 -2.43 4.62 14.08
CA THR A 29 -2.24 4.25 12.68
C THR A 29 -0.76 4.00 12.44
N ILE A 30 -0.42 2.80 11.98
CA ILE A 30 0.92 2.43 11.52
C ILE A 30 0.97 2.64 10.01
N ILE A 31 1.82 3.58 9.57
CA ILE A 31 2.00 3.97 8.17
C ILE A 31 3.31 3.35 7.68
N THR A 32 3.21 2.28 6.90
CA THR A 32 4.33 1.49 6.40
C THR A 32 4.87 2.05 5.09
N ARG A 33 6.19 2.21 4.98
CA ARG A 33 6.90 2.75 3.80
C ARG A 33 8.21 1.99 3.58
N MET A 34 8.18 0.95 2.78
CA MET A 34 9.27 -0.05 2.73
C MET A 34 9.82 -0.29 1.32
N GLY A 35 9.07 0.10 0.28
CA GLY A 35 9.28 -0.40 -1.08
C GLY A 35 8.66 -1.80 -1.27
N PRO A 36 8.33 -2.20 -2.50
CA PRO A 36 7.57 -3.41 -2.79
C PRO A 36 8.21 -4.70 -2.27
N GLU A 37 9.52 -4.88 -2.47
CA GLU A 37 10.23 -6.08 -2.06
C GLU A 37 10.29 -6.22 -0.54
N ASN A 38 10.71 -5.16 0.14
CA ASN A 38 10.77 -5.17 1.61
C ASN A 38 9.39 -5.25 2.24
N MET A 39 8.34 -4.71 1.62
CA MET A 39 6.96 -4.84 2.10
C MET A 39 6.58 -6.32 2.26
N ARG A 40 6.90 -7.15 1.26
CA ARG A 40 6.61 -8.60 1.28
C ARG A 40 7.39 -9.35 2.35
N VAL A 41 8.61 -8.91 2.65
CA VAL A 41 9.51 -9.57 3.59
C VAL A 41 9.28 -9.10 5.03
N LYS A 42 9.13 -7.79 5.25
CA LYS A 42 9.19 -7.18 6.59
C LYS A 42 7.81 -7.01 7.24
N LEU A 43 6.80 -6.62 6.47
CA LEU A 43 5.46 -6.36 7.02
C LEU A 43 4.85 -7.59 7.74
N PRO A 44 4.97 -8.84 7.25
CA PRO A 44 4.44 -10.01 7.96
C PRO A 44 4.94 -10.11 9.40
N HIS A 45 6.23 -9.84 9.63
CA HIS A 45 6.82 -9.91 10.97
C HIS A 45 6.26 -8.84 11.92
N LEU A 46 6.00 -7.62 11.41
CA LEU A 46 5.40 -6.56 12.20
C LEU A 46 3.94 -6.87 12.54
N ILE A 47 3.16 -7.36 11.57
CA ILE A 47 1.76 -7.75 11.78
C ILE A 47 1.66 -8.83 12.87
N ARG A 48 2.49 -9.87 12.77
CA ARG A 48 2.51 -10.98 13.75
C ARG A 48 2.92 -10.53 15.14
N ALA A 49 3.90 -9.63 15.25
CA ALA A 49 4.33 -9.08 16.54
C ALA A 49 3.23 -8.26 17.22
N VAL A 50 2.60 -7.32 16.49
CA VAL A 50 1.50 -6.49 17.00
C VAL A 50 0.30 -7.36 17.39
N ARG A 51 -0.03 -8.37 16.57
CA ARG A 51 -1.08 -9.35 16.87
C ARG A 51 -0.76 -10.17 18.11
N GLY A 52 0.46 -10.67 18.23
CA GLY A 52 0.91 -11.45 19.39
C GLY A 52 0.87 -10.65 20.69
N ALA A 53 1.08 -9.33 20.62
CA ALA A 53 0.92 -8.42 21.74
C ALA A 53 -0.54 -8.03 22.04
N GLY A 54 -1.52 -8.52 21.27
CA GLY A 54 -2.94 -8.17 21.43
C GLY A 54 -3.27 -6.72 21.11
N GLN A 55 -2.39 -5.99 20.40
CA GLN A 55 -2.53 -4.57 20.13
C GLN A 55 -3.39 -4.31 18.90
N ILE A 56 -4.25 -3.30 18.98
CA ILE A 56 -5.19 -2.91 17.91
C ILE A 56 -4.67 -1.63 17.26
N VAL A 57 -4.33 -1.75 15.97
CA VAL A 57 -3.83 -0.63 15.15
C VAL A 57 -4.50 -0.62 13.78
N THR A 58 -4.52 0.55 13.15
CA THR A 58 -4.87 0.71 11.74
C THR A 58 -3.61 0.63 10.89
N TRP A 59 -3.56 -0.30 9.93
CA TRP A 59 -2.45 -0.41 9.00
C TRP A 59 -2.70 0.43 7.76
N VAL A 60 -1.73 1.25 7.37
CA VAL A 60 -1.78 2.10 6.19
C VAL A 60 -0.49 1.93 5.39
N SER A 61 -0.59 1.86 4.07
CA SER A 61 0.57 1.89 3.17
C SER A 61 0.88 3.33 2.77
N ASP A 62 2.14 3.73 2.86
CA ASP A 62 2.70 4.89 2.18
C ASP A 62 3.66 4.39 1.09
N PRO A 63 3.15 4.21 -0.14
CA PRO A 63 3.94 3.72 -1.25
C PRO A 63 4.82 4.82 -1.89
N MET A 64 4.92 6.00 -1.29
CA MET A 64 5.62 7.14 -1.89
C MET A 64 7.07 7.17 -1.43
N HIS A 65 7.28 7.18 -0.12
CA HIS A 65 8.58 7.50 0.45
C HIS A 65 9.61 6.38 0.34
N GLY A 66 9.16 5.11 0.32
CA GLY A 66 10.04 3.96 0.10
C GLY A 66 10.58 3.82 -1.34
N ASN A 67 9.99 4.53 -2.31
CA ASN A 67 10.22 4.34 -3.74
C ASN A 67 10.91 5.52 -4.44
N THR A 68 11.55 6.41 -3.68
CA THR A 68 12.20 7.60 -4.25
C THR A 68 13.55 7.23 -4.85
N ILE A 69 13.78 7.60 -6.11
CA ILE A 69 15.04 7.45 -6.82
C ILE A 69 15.54 8.82 -7.32
N LYS A 70 16.80 8.88 -7.75
CA LYS A 70 17.38 10.06 -8.41
C LYS A 70 17.46 9.80 -9.92
N ALA A 71 16.85 10.66 -10.71
CA ALA A 71 16.91 10.64 -12.16
C ALA A 71 18.31 11.04 -12.68
N PRO A 72 18.67 10.71 -13.93
CA PRO A 72 19.95 11.13 -14.53
C PRO A 72 20.15 12.65 -14.52
N CYS A 73 19.07 13.43 -14.67
CA CYS A 73 19.07 14.89 -14.58
C CYS A 73 19.25 15.45 -13.15
N GLY A 74 19.37 14.58 -12.15
CA GLY A 74 19.59 14.95 -10.76
C GLY A 74 18.33 15.20 -9.93
N LEU A 75 17.17 15.30 -10.56
CA LEU A 75 15.88 15.43 -9.87
C LEU A 75 15.51 14.13 -9.15
N LYS A 76 14.83 14.26 -8.02
CA LYS A 76 14.17 13.11 -7.40
C LYS A 76 12.95 12.74 -8.25
N THR A 77 12.64 11.45 -8.31
CA THR A 77 11.38 10.98 -8.88
C THR A 77 10.97 9.66 -8.22
N ARG A 78 9.77 9.19 -8.53
CA ARG A 78 9.24 7.91 -8.07
C ARG A 78 8.63 7.19 -9.27
N PRO A 79 9.06 5.95 -9.58
CA PRO A 79 8.41 5.16 -10.61
C PRO A 79 7.00 4.77 -10.17
N PHE A 80 6.00 5.13 -10.99
CA PHE A 80 4.61 4.79 -10.71
C PHE A 80 4.40 3.28 -10.53
N ASP A 81 5.11 2.46 -11.30
CA ASP A 81 5.03 1.00 -11.18
C ASP A 81 5.53 0.49 -9.81
N SER A 82 6.56 1.13 -9.23
CA SER A 82 7.05 0.79 -7.90
C SER A 82 6.05 1.17 -6.81
N ILE A 83 5.42 2.35 -6.94
CA ILE A 83 4.34 2.80 -6.05
C ILE A 83 3.18 1.78 -6.09
N LEU A 84 2.77 1.40 -7.29
CA LEU A 84 1.71 0.42 -7.51
C LEU A 84 2.07 -0.97 -6.97
N ALA A 85 3.31 -1.41 -7.18
CA ALA A 85 3.81 -2.68 -6.68
C ALA A 85 3.80 -2.73 -5.14
N GLU A 86 4.14 -1.63 -4.45
CA GLU A 86 4.10 -1.58 -2.99
C GLU A 86 2.66 -1.64 -2.46
N VAL A 87 1.72 -0.93 -3.09
CA VAL A 87 0.29 -1.05 -2.75
C VAL A 87 -0.18 -2.49 -2.94
N ARG A 88 0.15 -3.13 -4.06
CA ARG A 88 -0.19 -4.56 -4.29
C ARG A 88 0.40 -5.45 -3.19
N ALA A 89 1.69 -5.30 -2.89
CA ALA A 89 2.37 -6.05 -1.85
C ALA A 89 1.72 -5.88 -0.47
N PHE A 90 1.33 -4.65 -0.12
CA PHE A 90 0.62 -4.36 1.13
C PHE A 90 -0.70 -5.14 1.24
N PHE A 91 -1.53 -5.12 0.19
CA PHE A 91 -2.78 -5.90 0.16
C PHE A 91 -2.52 -7.42 0.21
N ASP A 92 -1.55 -7.91 -0.56
CA ASP A 92 -1.22 -9.34 -0.61
C ASP A 92 -0.76 -9.86 0.76
N VAL A 93 0.11 -9.11 1.44
CA VAL A 93 0.58 -9.45 2.79
C VAL A 93 -0.57 -9.46 3.78
N HIS A 94 -1.46 -8.47 3.74
CA HIS A 94 -2.62 -8.45 4.64
C HIS A 94 -3.56 -9.63 4.41
N GLU A 95 -3.76 -10.02 3.15
CA GLU A 95 -4.54 -11.19 2.75
C GLU A 95 -3.92 -12.49 3.28
N GLN A 96 -2.62 -12.69 3.06
CA GLN A 96 -1.86 -13.85 3.55
C GLN A 96 -1.84 -13.94 5.08
N GLU A 97 -1.67 -12.80 5.76
CA GLU A 97 -1.63 -12.74 7.22
C GLU A 97 -3.02 -12.77 7.87
N GLY A 98 -4.11 -12.74 7.09
CA GLY A 98 -5.48 -12.67 7.64
C GLY A 98 -5.76 -11.39 8.42
N SER A 99 -5.15 -10.27 8.03
CA SER A 99 -5.25 -8.97 8.70
C SER A 99 -5.93 -7.91 7.82
N HIS A 100 -6.15 -6.71 8.35
CA HIS A 100 -6.90 -5.66 7.64
C HIS A 100 -5.98 -4.56 7.06
N PRO A 101 -5.89 -4.39 5.73
CA PRO A 101 -5.30 -3.22 5.08
C PRO A 101 -6.25 -2.04 5.27
N GLY A 102 -5.92 -1.13 6.19
CA GLY A 102 -6.79 -0.04 6.63
C GLY A 102 -6.78 1.20 5.75
N GLY A 103 -5.82 1.36 4.83
CA GLY A 103 -5.81 2.47 3.88
C GLY A 103 -4.48 2.72 3.19
N VAL A 104 -4.42 3.82 2.45
CA VAL A 104 -3.21 4.34 1.80
C VAL A 104 -2.97 5.81 2.15
N HIS A 105 -1.72 6.21 2.20
CA HIS A 105 -1.26 7.58 2.44
C HIS A 105 -0.45 8.03 1.23
N LEU A 106 -0.94 9.02 0.49
CA LEU A 106 -0.37 9.43 -0.80
C LEU A 106 0.02 10.90 -0.80
N GLU A 107 1.08 11.22 -1.54
CA GLU A 107 1.44 12.58 -1.91
C GLU A 107 0.98 12.83 -3.34
N MET A 108 -0.05 13.66 -3.50
CA MET A 108 -0.67 13.92 -4.80
C MET A 108 -0.96 15.40 -5.02
N THR A 109 -1.20 15.78 -6.27
CA THR A 109 -1.73 17.08 -6.67
C THR A 109 -2.73 16.93 -7.82
N GLY A 110 -3.78 17.76 -7.82
CA GLY A 110 -4.71 17.86 -8.93
C GLY A 110 -4.14 18.54 -10.17
N GLN A 111 -2.92 19.08 -10.08
CA GLN A 111 -2.23 19.73 -11.19
C GLN A 111 -1.61 18.71 -12.15
N ASN A 112 -1.48 19.11 -13.41
CA ASN A 112 -0.83 18.31 -14.44
C ASN A 112 0.71 18.49 -14.37
N VAL A 113 1.32 17.86 -13.36
CA VAL A 113 2.77 17.87 -13.09
C VAL A 113 3.45 16.60 -13.62
N THR A 114 4.77 16.68 -13.82
CA THR A 114 5.64 15.59 -14.29
C THR A 114 6.65 15.18 -13.22
N GLU A 115 6.18 15.00 -11.98
CA GLU A 115 7.07 14.74 -10.83
C GLU A 115 7.38 13.24 -10.65
N CYS A 116 6.41 12.35 -10.89
CA CYS A 116 6.59 10.89 -10.88
C CYS A 116 6.62 10.35 -12.33
N ILE A 117 7.58 9.46 -12.63
CA ILE A 117 7.68 8.81 -13.94
C ILE A 117 6.70 7.64 -14.10
N GLY A 118 6.35 7.30 -15.34
CA GLY A 118 5.41 6.23 -15.68
C GLY A 118 3.95 6.63 -15.56
N GLY A 119 3.07 5.64 -15.37
CA GLY A 119 1.61 5.80 -15.46
C GLY A 119 1.10 5.78 -16.90
N SER A 120 -0.23 5.77 -17.05
CA SER A 120 -0.93 5.69 -18.34
C SER A 120 -0.56 6.81 -19.33
N ARG A 121 -0.36 8.04 -18.84
CA ARG A 121 0.23 9.14 -19.61
C ARG A 121 1.74 9.14 -19.35
N THR A 122 2.45 8.22 -20.00
CA THR A 122 3.87 7.92 -19.73
C THR A 122 4.70 9.18 -19.54
N VAL A 123 5.08 9.47 -18.30
CA VAL A 123 6.05 10.52 -17.96
C VAL A 123 7.45 9.90 -17.97
N THR A 124 8.34 10.42 -18.79
CA THR A 124 9.74 9.96 -18.88
C THR A 124 10.68 10.80 -18.00
N PHE A 125 11.95 10.42 -17.93
CA PHE A 125 12.96 11.24 -17.24
C PHE A 125 13.14 12.62 -17.87
N ASP A 126 13.00 12.72 -19.19
CA ASP A 126 13.18 13.99 -19.92
C ASP A 126 12.03 14.96 -19.63
N ASP A 127 10.83 14.41 -19.41
CA ASP A 127 9.63 15.20 -19.08
C ASP A 127 9.68 15.82 -17.67
N LEU A 128 10.56 15.33 -16.77
CA LEU A 128 10.61 15.80 -15.39
C LEU A 128 10.84 17.31 -15.33
N SER A 129 11.75 17.84 -16.15
CA SER A 129 12.10 19.26 -16.14
C SER A 129 10.98 20.21 -16.60
N SER A 130 9.95 19.68 -17.28
CA SER A 130 8.90 20.52 -17.87
C SER A 130 7.97 21.16 -16.83
N ARG A 131 7.59 20.41 -15.78
CA ARG A 131 6.60 20.83 -14.76
C ARG A 131 6.92 20.27 -13.38
N TYR A 132 8.19 20.30 -13.00
CA TYR A 132 8.64 19.98 -11.63
C TYR A 132 8.41 21.18 -10.72
N HIS A 133 7.26 21.22 -10.03
CA HIS A 133 6.84 22.39 -9.23
C HIS A 133 7.03 22.21 -7.73
N THR A 134 7.54 21.06 -7.28
CA THR A 134 7.81 20.78 -5.87
C THR A 134 9.27 21.04 -5.54
N HIS A 135 9.52 21.66 -4.38
CA HIS A 135 10.87 21.75 -3.79
C HIS A 135 11.18 20.56 -2.87
N CYS A 136 10.16 19.76 -2.52
CA CYS A 136 10.29 18.65 -1.59
C CYS A 136 10.34 17.33 -2.38
N ASP A 137 9.34 16.48 -2.19
CA ASP A 137 9.28 15.17 -2.82
C ASP A 137 8.29 15.15 -4.01
N PRO A 138 8.52 14.26 -4.99
CA PRO A 138 7.71 14.18 -6.21
C PRO A 138 6.33 13.61 -5.93
N ARG A 139 5.27 14.30 -6.37
CA ARG A 139 3.87 13.94 -6.14
C ARG A 139 3.27 13.21 -7.34
N LEU A 140 2.24 12.40 -7.08
CA LEU A 140 1.39 11.89 -8.15
C LEU A 140 0.59 13.03 -8.78
N ASN A 141 0.53 13.08 -10.10
CA ASN A 141 -0.39 13.98 -10.80
C ASN A 141 -1.83 13.43 -10.77
N ALA A 142 -2.79 14.20 -11.28
CA ALA A 142 -4.21 13.84 -11.26
C ALA A 142 -4.51 12.51 -11.97
N SER A 143 -3.86 12.24 -13.11
CA SER A 143 -4.08 11.01 -13.89
C SER A 143 -3.55 9.78 -13.16
N GLN A 144 -2.31 9.85 -12.66
CA GLN A 144 -1.69 8.78 -11.87
C GLN A 144 -2.47 8.51 -10.58
N SER A 145 -2.96 9.56 -9.92
CA SER A 145 -3.79 9.44 -8.72
C SER A 145 -5.11 8.72 -8.98
N LEU A 146 -5.77 9.06 -10.09
CA LEU A 146 -7.02 8.42 -10.48
C LEU A 146 -6.80 6.96 -10.85
N GLU A 147 -5.75 6.67 -11.62
CA GLU A 147 -5.34 5.32 -12.00
C GLU A 147 -5.10 4.43 -10.78
N LEU A 148 -4.34 4.92 -9.78
CA LEU A 148 -4.11 4.20 -8.54
C LEU A 148 -5.41 3.95 -7.76
N SER A 149 -6.34 4.91 -7.76
CA SER A 149 -7.61 4.78 -7.04
C SER A 149 -8.51 3.67 -7.62
N PHE A 150 -8.56 3.52 -8.95
CA PHE A 150 -9.28 2.42 -9.59
C PHE A 150 -8.70 1.06 -9.22
N ILE A 151 -7.37 0.92 -9.16
CA ILE A 151 -6.73 -0.34 -8.81
C ILE A 151 -7.00 -0.71 -7.34
N ILE A 152 -6.95 0.26 -6.44
CA ILE A 152 -7.31 0.05 -5.02
C ILE A 152 -8.79 -0.35 -4.89
N ALA A 153 -9.68 0.34 -5.61
CA ALA A 153 -11.11 0.02 -5.62
C ALA A 153 -11.37 -1.41 -6.11
N GLU A 154 -10.64 -1.86 -7.13
CA GLU A 154 -10.74 -3.24 -7.63
C GLU A 154 -10.32 -4.27 -6.56
N ARG A 155 -9.20 -4.04 -5.87
CA ARG A 155 -8.73 -4.94 -4.78
C ARG A 155 -9.74 -4.98 -3.62
N LEU A 156 -10.27 -3.83 -3.21
CA LEU A 156 -11.30 -3.75 -2.16
C LEU A 156 -12.58 -4.47 -2.56
N ARG A 157 -13.03 -4.32 -3.82
CA ARG A 157 -14.21 -5.02 -4.35
C ARG A 157 -14.02 -6.54 -4.35
N LYS A 158 -12.88 -7.03 -4.85
CA LYS A 158 -12.54 -8.47 -4.84
C LYS A 158 -12.58 -9.04 -3.43
N ARG A 159 -11.99 -8.32 -2.46
CA ARG A 159 -12.01 -8.73 -1.05
C ARG A 159 -13.40 -8.73 -0.44
N ARG A 160 -14.25 -7.74 -0.76
CA ARG A 160 -15.64 -7.70 -0.26
C ARG A 160 -16.45 -8.88 -0.78
N ILE A 161 -16.27 -9.25 -2.05
CA ILE A 161 -16.98 -10.39 -2.67
C ILE A 161 -16.46 -11.72 -2.10
N CYS A 162 -15.14 -11.84 -1.86
CA CYS A 162 -14.51 -13.06 -1.38
C CYS A 162 -14.52 -13.22 0.16
N SER A 163 -14.93 -12.20 0.92
CA SER A 163 -15.00 -12.25 2.39
C SER A 163 -16.38 -12.71 2.84
N PRO A 164 -16.55 -13.96 3.34
CA PRO A 164 -17.82 -14.40 3.89
C PRO A 164 -17.99 -13.79 5.29
N ARG A 165 -18.67 -12.63 5.39
CA ARG A 165 -19.36 -12.25 6.62
C ARG A 165 -20.78 -11.83 6.28
N LEU A 166 -21.73 -12.68 6.72
CA LEU A 166 -23.18 -12.52 6.71
C LEU A 166 -23.93 -12.62 5.37
N ASN A 167 -23.68 -13.65 4.57
CA ASN A 167 -24.68 -14.12 3.57
C ASN A 167 -25.62 -15.18 4.18
N HIS A 168 -26.23 -14.90 5.34
CA HIS A 168 -27.33 -15.73 5.84
C HIS A 168 -28.70 -15.30 5.26
N LEU A 169 -28.75 -14.45 4.23
CA LEU A 169 -30.01 -14.00 3.63
C LEU A 169 -30.09 -14.03 2.09
N ASP A 170 -29.06 -14.48 1.35
CA ASP A 170 -29.19 -14.64 -0.11
C ASP A 170 -28.63 -15.99 -0.58
N ASN A 171 -29.49 -17.01 -0.54
CA ASN A 171 -29.28 -18.29 -1.21
C ASN A 171 -29.50 -18.14 -2.72
N ASN A 172 -28.61 -17.50 -3.48
CA ASN A 172 -28.57 -17.61 -4.96
C ASN A 172 -27.33 -16.96 -5.63
N LEU A 173 -26.09 -17.27 -5.20
CA LEU A 173 -24.91 -17.02 -6.04
C LEU A 173 -24.01 -18.26 -6.16
N PRO A 174 -23.51 -18.58 -7.37
CA PRO A 174 -22.68 -19.76 -7.59
C PRO A 174 -21.29 -19.61 -6.96
N PRO A 175 -20.67 -20.71 -6.51
CA PRO A 175 -19.34 -20.67 -5.90
C PRO A 175 -18.30 -20.24 -6.93
N CYS A 176 -17.38 -19.35 -6.49
CA CYS A 176 -16.22 -18.95 -7.27
C CYS A 176 -15.45 -20.18 -7.74
N LEU A 177 -15.28 -20.27 -9.06
CA LEU A 177 -14.57 -21.32 -9.77
C LEU A 177 -13.16 -21.50 -9.17
N SER A 178 -12.95 -22.64 -8.53
CA SER A 178 -11.62 -23.15 -8.23
C SER A 178 -10.98 -23.61 -9.53
N ASN A 179 -9.92 -22.95 -9.98
CA ASN A 179 -9.03 -23.52 -10.98
C ASN A 179 -8.33 -24.74 -10.37
N ARG A 180 -8.76 -25.94 -10.78
CA ARG A 180 -7.96 -27.17 -10.74
C ARG A 180 -7.96 -27.78 -12.14
N GLU A 181 -6.75 -27.80 -12.69
CA GLU A 181 -6.16 -28.80 -13.60
C GLU A 181 -7.03 -29.41 -14.70
N GLU A 182 -6.63 -29.22 -15.96
CA GLU A 182 -6.45 -30.35 -16.89
C GLU A 182 -5.17 -30.15 -17.70
N GLY A 183 -4.23 -31.08 -17.54
CA GLY A 183 -3.10 -31.27 -18.43
C GLY A 183 -3.55 -31.98 -19.70
N TYR A 184 -2.98 -31.58 -20.84
CA TYR A 184 -3.19 -32.27 -22.11
C TYR A 184 -1.94 -33.09 -22.45
N LYS A 185 -2.16 -34.40 -22.61
CA LYS A 185 -1.35 -35.29 -23.46
C LYS A 185 -1.69 -35.03 -24.92
#